data_AF-A0A4Q5QC45-F1
#
_entry.id   AF-A0A4Q5QC45-F1
#
_cell.length_a   1.000
_cell.length_b   1.000
_cell.length_c   1.000
_cell.angle_alpha   90.00
_cell.angle_beta   90.00
_cell.angle_gamma   90.00
#
_symmetry.space_group_name_H-M   'P 1'
#
loop_
_entity.id
_entity.type
_entity.pdbx_description
1 polymer ?
#
loop_
_entity_poly.entity_id
_entity_poly.type
_entity_poly.pdbx_seq_one_letter_code
_entity_poly.pdbx_strand_id
1 'polypeptide(L)'
;YPNAGLPNELGAYDEEPATTAGLVGEWAVAGQVNVLGGCCGSTPAHIAAMAQKVRGLSPRAVPVPPVRTRLAGLEPFTMAA
;
A
#
# COMPACT_ATOMS: atom_id res chain seq x y z
N TYR A 1 -2.82 0.12 1.33
CA TYR A 1 -4.27 -0.06 1.47
C TYR A 1 -4.94 0.42 0.18
N PRO A 2 -4.73 -0.27 -0.95
CA PRO A 2 -5.34 0.13 -2.22
C PRO A 2 -6.83 -0.25 -2.26
N ASN A 3 -7.59 0.36 -3.16
CA ASN A 3 -8.85 -0.20 -3.62
C ASN A 3 -8.58 -1.51 -4.41
N ALA A 4 -9.60 -2.32 -4.66
CA ALA A 4 -9.52 -3.44 -5.60
C ALA A 4 -9.57 -2.90 -7.05
N GLY A 5 -8.50 -2.24 -7.48
CA GLY A 5 -8.41 -1.54 -8.75
C GLY A 5 -9.14 -0.19 -8.79
N LEU A 6 -9.21 0.39 -9.98
CA LEU A 6 -10.04 1.58 -10.24
C LEU A 6 -11.52 1.18 -10.30
N PRO A 7 -12.44 2.02 -9.81
CA PRO A 7 -13.86 1.76 -9.98
C PRO A 7 -14.22 1.77 -11.47
N ASN A 8 -15.07 0.85 -11.88
CA ASN A 8 -15.64 0.82 -13.22
C ASN A 8 -16.77 1.86 -13.37
N GLU A 9 -17.35 1.96 -14.57
CA GLU A 9 -18.42 2.92 -14.88
C GLU A 9 -19.70 2.74 -14.03
N LEU A 10 -19.86 1.57 -13.42
CA LEU A 10 -20.96 1.25 -12.51
C LEU A 10 -20.62 1.53 -11.03
N GLY A 11 -19.43 2.05 -10.75
CA GLY A 11 -18.92 2.27 -9.39
C GLY A 11 -18.52 0.98 -8.65
N ALA A 12 -18.42 -0.15 -9.36
CA ALA A 12 -17.97 -1.42 -8.82
C ALA A 12 -16.45 -1.63 -9.03
N TYR A 13 -15.90 -2.67 -8.41
CA TYR A 13 -14.47 -2.98 -8.41
C TYR A 13 -14.26 -4.41 -8.91
N ASP A 14 -13.53 -4.54 -10.02
CA ASP A 14 -13.38 -5.81 -10.74
C ASP A 14 -11.99 -6.44 -10.59
N GLU A 15 -11.06 -5.80 -9.87
CA GLU A 15 -9.73 -6.37 -9.67
C GLU A 15 -9.81 -7.60 -8.76
N GLU A 16 -9.24 -8.70 -9.23
CA GLU A 16 -9.27 -9.97 -8.51
C GLU A 16 -8.27 -10.01 -7.34
N PRO A 17 -8.54 -10.79 -6.27
CA PRO A 17 -7.66 -10.94 -5.11
C PRO A 17 -6.19 -11.22 -5.45
N ALA A 18 -5.95 -12.09 -6.44
CA ALA A 18 -4.61 -12.49 -6.85
C ALA A 18 -3.85 -11.34 -7.53
N THR A 19 -4.55 -10.49 -8.29
CA THR A 19 -3.98 -9.32 -8.97
C THR A 19 -3.56 -8.27 -7.95
N THR A 20 -4.48 -7.86 -7.05
CA THR A 20 -4.15 -6.89 -5.99
C THR A 20 -3.01 -7.40 -5.12
N ALA A 21 -3.04 -8.67 -4.72
CA ALA A 21 -1.99 -9.29 -3.93
C ALA A 21 -0.65 -9.32 -4.67
N GLY A 22 -0.64 -9.61 -5.98
CA GLY A 22 0.54 -9.56 -6.83
C GLY A 22 1.22 -8.19 -6.79
N LEU A 23 0.46 -7.14 -7.08
CA LEU A 23 0.94 -5.75 -7.15
C LEU A 23 1.51 -5.27 -5.80
N VAL A 24 0.77 -5.43 -4.70
CA VAL A 24 1.28 -5.00 -3.38
C VAL A 24 2.42 -5.90 -2.87
N GLY A 25 2.48 -7.14 -3.35
CA GLY A 25 3.56 -8.08 -3.06
C GLY A 25 4.90 -7.59 -3.59
N GLU A 26 4.92 -6.91 -4.74
CA GLU A 26 6.15 -6.29 -5.28
C GLU A 26 6.72 -5.24 -4.33
N TRP A 27 5.86 -4.42 -3.73
CA TRP A 27 6.29 -3.43 -2.72
C TRP A 27 6.84 -4.09 -1.46
N ALA A 28 6.27 -5.23 -1.05
CA ALA A 28 6.75 -5.97 0.10
C ALA A 28 8.13 -6.60 -0.18
N VAL A 29 8.32 -7.20 -1.36
CA VAL A 29 9.62 -7.75 -1.79
C VAL A 29 10.67 -6.64 -1.91
N ALA A 30 10.29 -5.47 -2.41
CA ALA A 30 11.15 -4.30 -2.49
C ALA A 30 11.43 -3.62 -1.13
N GLY A 31 10.86 -4.12 -0.03
CA GLY A 31 11.06 -3.56 1.30
C GLY A 31 10.52 -2.13 1.42
N GLN A 32 9.40 -1.82 0.76
CA GLN A 32 8.82 -0.46 0.72
C GLN A 32 7.70 -0.25 1.75
N VAL A 33 7.11 -1.34 2.24
CA VAL A 33 5.91 -1.35 3.09
C VAL A 33 6.16 -2.04 4.43
N ASN A 34 5.40 -1.62 5.44
CA ASN A 34 5.33 -2.27 6.76
C ASN A 34 3.92 -2.81 7.08
N VAL A 35 2.90 -2.26 6.43
CA VAL A 35 1.49 -2.60 6.68
C VAL A 35 0.77 -2.67 5.34
N LEU A 36 0.00 -3.74 5.14
CA LEU A 36 -0.88 -3.95 4.00
C LEU A 36 -2.31 -4.21 4.49
N GLY A 37 -3.27 -3.84 3.65
CA GLY A 37 -4.71 -3.99 3.86
C GLY A 37 -5.43 -3.55 2.59
N GLY A 38 -6.77 -3.50 2.57
CA GLY A 38 -7.53 -3.16 1.37
C GLY A 38 -8.73 -2.24 1.64
N CYS A 39 -8.96 -1.29 0.74
CA CYS A 39 -9.95 -0.21 0.79
C CYS A 39 -11.26 -0.59 0.07
N CYS A 40 -11.82 0.31 -0.73
CA CYS A 40 -13.04 0.09 -1.49
C CYS A 40 -12.88 -1.11 -2.43
N GLY A 41 -13.91 -1.95 -2.50
CA GLY A 41 -13.90 -3.17 -3.32
C GLY A 41 -13.08 -4.34 -2.75
N SER A 42 -12.17 -4.10 -1.79
CA SER A 42 -11.41 -5.19 -1.17
C SER A 42 -12.33 -6.08 -0.32
N THR A 43 -12.15 -7.39 -0.45
CA THR A 43 -12.93 -8.42 0.26
C THR A 43 -12.02 -9.24 1.19
N PRO A 44 -12.57 -10.10 2.07
CA PRO A 44 -11.75 -11.02 2.85
C PRO A 44 -10.81 -11.89 2.00
N ALA A 45 -11.22 -12.25 0.76
CA ALA A 45 -10.37 -12.97 -0.18
C ALA A 45 -9.13 -12.17 -0.60
N HIS A 46 -9.28 -10.86 -0.80
CA HIS A 46 -8.14 -9.96 -1.08
C HIS A 46 -7.16 -9.92 0.10
N ILE A 47 -7.69 -9.78 1.32
CA ILE A 47 -6.85 -9.76 2.53
C ILE A 47 -6.09 -11.08 2.68
N ALA A 48 -6.76 -12.22 2.48
CA ALA A 48 -6.14 -13.54 2.55
C ALA A 48 -5.03 -13.72 1.48
N ALA A 49 -5.29 -13.29 0.24
CA ALA A 49 -4.32 -13.37 -0.85
C ALA A 49 -3.09 -12.49 -0.55
N MET A 50 -3.28 -11.25 -0.09
CA MET A 50 -2.19 -10.37 0.33
C MET A 50 -1.37 -10.98 1.47
N ALA A 51 -2.03 -11.47 2.52
CA ALA A 51 -1.37 -12.10 3.66
C ALA A 51 -0.54 -13.33 3.26
N GLN A 52 -1.06 -14.14 2.34
CA GLN A 52 -0.33 -15.28 1.80
C GLN A 52 0.87 -14.86 0.95
N LYS A 53 0.70 -13.83 0.10
CA LYS A 53 1.75 -13.33 -0.78
C LYS A 53 2.95 -12.79 -0.02
N VAL A 54 2.74 -12.12 1.12
CA VAL A 54 3.81 -11.49 1.90
C VAL A 54 4.30 -12.34 3.07
N ARG A 55 3.76 -13.55 3.25
CA ARG A 55 4.15 -14.46 4.34
C ARG A 55 5.65 -14.75 4.28
N GLY A 56 6.34 -14.52 5.40
CA GLY A 56 7.77 -14.78 5.54
C GLY A 56 8.68 -13.64 5.06
N LEU A 57 8.14 -12.58 4.47
CA LEU A 57 8.92 -11.38 4.15
C LEU A 57 9.18 -10.55 5.41
N SER A 58 10.38 -9.97 5.49
CA SER A 58 10.71 -9.01 6.55
C SER A 58 10.08 -7.65 6.24
N PRO A 59 9.55 -6.93 7.25
CA PRO A 59 9.08 -5.56 7.06
C PRO A 59 10.22 -4.63 6.64
N ARG A 60 9.87 -3.54 5.95
CA ARG A 60 10.81 -2.44 5.65
C ARG A 60 11.52 -1.92 6.90
N ALA A 61 12.83 -1.66 6.80
CA ALA A 61 13.57 -0.92 7.82
C ALA A 61 13.14 0.56 7.85
N VAL A 62 12.71 1.05 9.01
CA VAL A 62 12.26 2.43 9.19
C VAL A 62 13.47 3.36 9.32
N PRO A 63 13.64 4.37 8.44
CA PRO A 63 14.77 5.30 8.53
C PRO A 63 14.58 6.27 9.71
N VAL A 64 15.70 6.80 10.22
CA VAL A 64 15.72 7.85 11.25
C VAL A 64 16.20 9.18 10.62
N PRO A 65 15.31 9.98 10.02
CA PRO A 65 15.69 11.24 9.41
C PRO A 65 15.91 12.35 10.45
N PRO A 66 16.64 13.43 10.11
CA PRO A 66 16.74 14.60 10.98
C PRO A 66 15.37 15.19 11.31
N VAL A 67 15.19 15.60 12.56
CA VAL A 67 13.98 16.28 13.04
C VAL A 67 13.89 17.66 12.38
N ARG A 68 12.88 17.83 11.53
CA ARG A 68 12.52 19.10 10.87
C ARG A 68 11.01 19.13 10.66
N THR A 69 10.42 20.32 10.70
CA THR A 69 9.03 20.52 10.27
C THR A 69 8.93 20.29 8.77
N ARG A 70 8.16 19.27 8.38
CA ARG A 70 7.86 18.92 6.99
C ARG A 70 6.36 18.93 6.81
N LEU A 71 5.87 19.63 5.79
CA LEU A 71 4.46 19.77 5.49
C LEU A 71 4.16 19.22 4.09
N ALA A 72 2.93 18.72 3.92
CA ALA A 72 2.40 18.27 2.64
C ALA A 72 1.38 19.27 2.09
N GLY A 73 1.25 19.31 0.76
CA GLY A 73 0.38 20.21 0.00
C GLY A 73 0.48 19.87 -1.49
N LEU A 74 0.51 20.89 -2.35
CA LEU A 74 0.83 20.68 -3.77
C LEU A 74 2.30 20.26 -3.98
N GLU A 75 3.19 20.74 -3.13
CA GLU A 75 4.62 20.42 -3.16
C GLU A 75 5.12 20.10 -1.74
N PRO A 76 6.15 19.25 -1.59
CA PRO A 76 6.76 18.98 -0.30
C PRO A 76 7.46 20.23 0.23
N PHE A 77 7.10 20.66 1.45
CA PHE A 77 7.74 21.80 2.10
C PHE A 77 8.57 21.33 3.30
N THR A 78 9.83 21.76 3.37
CA THR A 78 10.69 21.61 4.55
C THR A 78 11.04 22.99 5.07
N MET A 79 10.68 23.28 6.32
CA MET A 79 10.93 24.58 6.94
C MET A 79 12.45 24.83 7.05
N ALA A 80 12.89 26.01 6.58
CA ALA A 80 14.25 26.48 6.79
C ALA A 80 14.49 26.79 8.29
N ALA A 81 15.74 26.68 8.72
CA ALA A 81 16.15 27.05 10.07
C ALA A 81 16.16 28.58 10.26
#